data_AF-A0A6G2VSP3-F1
#
_entry.id   AF-A0A6G2VSP3-F1
#
_cell.length_a   1.000
_cell.length_b   1.000
_cell.length_c   1.000
_cell.angle_alpha   90.00
_cell.angle_beta   90.00
_cell.angle_gamma   90.00
#
_symmetry.space_group_name_H-M   'P 1'
#
loop_
_entity.id
_entity.type
_entity.pdbx_description
1 polymer ?
#
loop_
_entity_poly.entity_id
_entity_poly.type
_entity_poly.pdbx_seq_one_letter_code
_entity_poly.pdbx_strand_id
1 'polypeptide(L)' 'MAWAGDPAPAPAPAPAAPVPAIARGWPVGSRPQVLRGWEPPATAYGPGHRGVDLA' A
#
# COMPACT_ATOMS: atom_id res chain seq x y z
N MET A 1 7.29 -35.96 -22.14
CA MET A 1 6.58 -34.66 -22.05
C MET A 1 7.54 -33.68 -21.40
N ALA A 2 7.97 -32.65 -22.12
CA ALA A 2 8.88 -31.63 -21.59
C ALA A 2 8.11 -30.71 -20.63
N TRP A 3 8.61 -30.53 -19.41
CA TRP A 3 8.08 -29.54 -18.47
C TRP A 3 8.36 -28.15 -19.05
N ALA A 4 7.39 -27.25 -19.00
CA ALA A 4 7.53 -25.89 -19.51
C ALA A 4 8.78 -25.24 -18.90
N GLY A 5 9.63 -24.64 -19.75
CA GLY A 5 10.82 -23.93 -19.29
C GLY A 5 10.47 -22.81 -18.32
N ASP A 6 11.44 -22.41 -17.49
CA ASP A 6 11.28 -21.35 -16.50
C ASP A 6 10.63 -20.11 -17.13
N PRO A 7 9.56 -19.55 -16.53
CA PRO A 7 8.95 -18.34 -17.03
C PRO A 7 9.99 -17.22 -16.98
N ALA A 8 10.17 -16.52 -18.10
CA ALA A 8 11.01 -15.35 -18.16
C ALA A 8 10.59 -14.34 -17.07
N PRO A 9 11.56 -13.67 -16.42
CA PRO A 9 11.25 -12.69 -15.37
C PRO A 9 10.33 -11.60 -15.92
N ALA A 10 9.30 -11.26 -15.14
CA ALA A 10 8.36 -10.21 -15.52
C ALA A 10 9.11 -8.88 -15.73
N PRO A 11 8.71 -8.06 -16.72
CA PRO A 11 9.32 -6.75 -16.93
C PRO A 11 9.13 -5.88 -15.68
N ALA A 12 10.10 -5.00 -15.43
CA ALA A 12 10.01 -4.04 -14.34
C ALA A 12 8.75 -3.16 -14.49
N PRO A 13 8.08 -2.82 -13.38
CA PRO A 13 6.91 -1.95 -13.44
C PRO A 13 7.27 -0.59 -14.00
N ALA A 14 6.36 -0.01 -14.77
CA ALA A 14 6.51 1.35 -15.29
C ALA A 14 6.64 2.36 -14.13
N PRO A 15 7.32 3.51 -14.34
CA PRO A 15 7.40 4.57 -13.34
C PRO A 15 6.01 5.02 -12.91
N ALA A 16 5.78 5.13 -11.59
CA ALA A 16 4.52 5.61 -11.06
C ALA A 16 4.30 7.09 -11.40
N ALA A 17 3.04 7.47 -11.64
CA ALA A 17 2.66 8.87 -11.82
C ALA A 17 3.02 9.70 -10.57
N PRO A 18 3.32 11.00 -10.71
CA PRO A 18 3.58 11.87 -9.58
C PRO A 18 2.39 11.94 -8.62
N VAL A 19 2.64 11.74 -7.33
CA VAL A 19 1.60 11.87 -6.29
C VAL A 19 1.16 13.34 -6.18
N PRO A 20 -0.15 13.67 -6.23
CA PRO A 20 -0.63 15.03 -6.04
C PRO A 20 -0.19 15.62 -4.69
N ALA A 21 0.04 16.93 -4.61
CA ALA A 21 0.51 17.58 -3.37
C ALA A 21 -0.42 17.31 -2.16
N ILE A 22 -1.73 17.33 -2.39
CA ILE A 22 -2.73 17.08 -1.34
C ILE A 22 -2.63 15.67 -0.74
N ALA A 23 -2.20 14.68 -1.53
CA ALA A 23 -2.07 13.29 -1.09
C ALA A 23 -0.75 13.03 -0.32
N ARG A 24 0.12 14.03 -0.19
CA ARG A 24 1.36 13.94 0.58
C ARG A 24 1.25 14.54 1.99
N GLY A 25 0.17 15.27 2.27
CA GLY A 25 -0.09 15.90 3.56
C GLY A 25 -0.65 14.90 4.58
N TRP A 26 -0.38 15.16 5.86
CA TRP A 26 -1.07 14.47 6.95
C TRP A 26 -2.38 15.19 7.28
N PRO A 27 -3.45 14.47 7.66
CA PRO A 27 -4.73 15.10 8.04
C PRO A 27 -4.62 16.07 9.21
N VAL A 28 -3.56 15.91 10.02
CA VAL A 28 -3.25 16.74 11.20
C VAL A 28 -2.17 17.79 10.95
N GLY A 29 -1.77 18.00 9.68
CA GLY A 29 -0.74 18.97 9.30
C GLY A 29 0.66 18.35 9.23
N SER A 30 1.48 18.52 10.26
CA SER A 30 2.81 17.91 10.33
C SER A 30 2.71 16.40 10.54
N ARG A 31 3.79 15.65 10.24
CA ARG A 31 3.79 14.18 10.38
C ARG A 31 3.73 13.78 11.87
N PRO A 32 2.62 13.18 12.33
CA PRO A 32 2.49 12.75 13.73
C PRO A 32 3.15 11.38 13.95
N GLN A 33 3.22 10.96 15.21
CA GLN A 33 3.58 9.58 15.54
C GLN A 33 2.44 8.63 15.15
N VAL A 34 2.77 7.56 14.43
CA VAL A 34 1.82 6.48 14.12
C VAL A 34 1.84 5.50 15.28
N LEU A 35 0.72 5.41 16.01
CA LEU A 35 0.54 4.48 17.12
C LEU A 35 0.15 3.08 16.63
N ARG A 36 -0.62 3.03 15.54
CA ARG A 36 -1.04 1.80 14.87
C ARG A 36 -1.04 1.99 13.37
N GLY A 37 -0.31 1.13 12.67
CA GLY A 37 -0.32 1.08 11.21
C GLY A 37 -1.61 0.50 10.65
N TRP A 38 -1.84 0.74 9.36
CA TRP A 38 -2.92 0.09 8.62
C TRP A 38 -2.67 -1.41 8.51
N GLU A 39 -3.73 -2.20 8.63
CA GLU A 39 -3.71 -3.64 8.47
C GLU A 39 -4.71 -4.07 7.37
N PRO A 40 -4.27 -4.83 6.33
CA PRO A 40 -5.16 -5.37 5.31
C PRO A 40 -6.23 -6.33 5.87
N PRO A 41 -7.52 -5.97 5.77
CA PRO A 41 -8.59 -6.82 6.22
C PRO A 41 -8.64 -8.13 5.41
N ALA A 42 -8.93 -9.24 6.09
CA ALA A 42 -9.05 -10.56 5.45
C ALA A 42 -10.11 -10.61 4.34
N THR A 43 -11.13 -9.75 4.41
CA THR A 43 -12.12 -9.56 3.35
C THR A 43 -12.42 -8.07 3.17
N ALA A 44 -12.87 -7.67 1.97
CA ALA A 44 -13.15 -6.27 1.64
C ALA A 44 -14.00 -5.54 2.70
N TYR A 45 -14.98 -6.24 3.30
CA TYR A 45 -15.88 -5.72 4.34
C TYR A 45 -15.72 -6.40 5.71
N GLY A 46 -14.67 -7.20 5.90
CA GLY A 46 -14.39 -7.87 7.16
C GLY A 46 -14.10 -6.90 8.31
N PRO A 47 -14.27 -7.33 9.57
CA PRO A 47 -13.93 -6.50 10.72
C PRO A 47 -12.43 -6.15 10.73
N GLY A 48 -12.07 -5.04 11.38
CA GLY A 48 -10.68 -4.64 11.55
C GLY A 48 -10.49 -3.13 11.48
N HIS A 49 -9.28 -2.69 11.85
CA HIS A 49 -8.86 -1.30 11.74
C HIS A 49 -8.54 -0.98 10.28
N ARG A 50 -9.25 -0.02 9.68
CA ARG A 50 -9.14 0.33 8.25
C ARG A 50 -8.31 1.58 7.99
N GLY A 51 -7.70 2.16 9.02
CA GLY A 51 -6.98 3.43 8.95
C GLY A 51 -5.60 3.34 9.58
N VAL A 52 -5.06 4.49 9.96
CA VAL A 52 -3.86 4.62 10.79
C VAL A 52 -4.27 5.36 12.06
N ASP A 53 -3.75 4.97 13.22
CA ASP A 53 -3.97 5.71 14.46
C ASP A 53 -2.79 6.65 14.71
N LEU A 54 -3.09 7.90 15.03
CA LEU A 54 -2.13 9.00 15.16
C LEU A 54 -2.20 9.62 16.56
N ALA A 55 -1.08 10.12 17.07
CA ALA A 55 -0.97 10.92 18.30
C ALA A 55 -0.82 12.41 18.02
#